data_AF-A0A433V6C5-F1
#
_entry.id   AF-A0A433V6C5-F1
#
_cell.length_a   1.000
_cell.length_b   1.000
_cell.length_c   1.000
_cell.angle_alpha   90.00
_cell.angle_beta   90.00
_cell.angle_gamma   90.00
#
_symmetry.space_group_name_H-M   'P 1'
#
loop_
_entity.id
_entity.type
_entity.pdbx_description
1 polymer ?
#
loop_
_entity_poly.entity_id
_entity_poly.type
_entity_poly.pdbx_seq_one_letter_code
_entity_poly.pdbx_strand_id
1 'polypeptide(L)'
;MTKQKSTIPSFQPIDSSILGDYAVVDYQVRVYSKVYYAIRELSGLIAKRSLSEAFDWNDFKERFSHDFGKVQEKRFSLQQLLEYANRKFGKTLEDLLLLNQLSWQRRQKYAEIAKLNSRSRVI
;
A
#
# COMPACT_ATOMS: atom_id res chain seq x y z
N MET A 1 8.17 -30.23 38.66
CA MET A 1 7.29 -29.54 37.69
C MET A 1 8.12 -29.09 36.49
N THR A 2 8.02 -29.78 35.36
CA THR A 2 8.76 -29.48 34.13
C THR A 2 7.95 -28.52 33.27
N LYS A 3 8.46 -27.29 33.08
CA LYS A 3 7.84 -26.28 32.22
C LYS A 3 8.03 -26.69 30.74
N GLN A 4 6.96 -27.12 30.09
CA GLN A 4 6.94 -27.32 28.63
C GLN A 4 7.02 -25.95 27.94
N LYS A 5 8.11 -25.70 27.20
CA LYS A 5 8.22 -24.56 26.29
C LYS A 5 7.34 -24.85 25.07
N SER A 6 6.27 -24.06 24.91
CA SER A 6 5.46 -24.03 23.69
C SER A 6 6.29 -23.42 22.56
N THR A 7 6.75 -24.25 21.63
CA THR A 7 7.42 -23.82 20.41
C THR A 7 6.35 -23.46 19.38
N ILE A 8 6.04 -22.17 19.26
CA ILE A 8 5.22 -21.66 18.16
C ILE A 8 6.02 -21.90 16.88
N PRO A 9 5.50 -22.64 15.88
CA PRO A 9 6.22 -22.86 14.64
C PRO A 9 6.49 -21.52 13.97
N SER A 10 7.76 -21.18 13.76
CA SER A 10 8.11 -20.00 12.97
C SER A 10 7.58 -20.22 11.56
N PHE A 11 6.64 -19.38 11.11
CA PHE A 11 6.23 -19.32 9.72
C PHE A 11 7.46 -18.96 8.88
N GLN A 12 8.08 -19.96 8.27
CA GLN A 12 9.17 -19.74 7.32
C GLN A 12 8.53 -19.25 6.02
N PRO A 13 8.91 -18.08 5.49
CA PRO A 13 8.41 -17.61 4.21
C PRO A 13 8.80 -18.63 3.12
N ILE A 14 7.84 -18.99 2.27
CA ILE A 14 8.07 -19.89 1.14
C ILE A 14 9.09 -19.23 0.22
N ASP A 15 10.21 -19.91 -0.03
CA ASP A 15 11.21 -19.47 -0.99
C ASP A 15 10.58 -19.40 -2.38
N SER A 16 10.56 -18.20 -2.95
CA SER A 16 10.02 -17.95 -4.29
C SER A 16 10.77 -18.68 -5.40
N SER A 17 12.00 -19.19 -5.14
CA SER A 17 12.71 -20.07 -6.08
C SER A 17 11.98 -21.40 -6.31
N ILE A 18 11.21 -21.88 -5.32
CA ILE A 18 10.45 -23.14 -5.37
C ILE A 18 9.29 -23.06 -6.37
N LEU A 19 8.79 -21.84 -6.62
CA LEU A 19 7.69 -21.62 -7.56
C LEU A 19 8.12 -21.78 -9.02
N GLY A 20 9.43 -21.74 -9.33
CA GLY A 20 9.96 -21.98 -10.68
C GLY A 20 9.16 -21.25 -11.78
N ASP A 21 8.68 -22.00 -12.76
CA ASP A 21 7.88 -21.51 -13.89
C ASP A 21 6.46 -21.03 -13.52
N TYR A 22 5.97 -21.36 -12.32
CA TYR A 22 4.69 -20.87 -11.79
C TYR A 22 4.83 -19.51 -11.08
N ALA A 23 6.05 -18.99 -10.92
CA ALA A 23 6.29 -17.66 -10.39
C ALA A 23 5.82 -16.61 -11.40
N VAL A 24 4.60 -16.11 -11.24
CA VAL A 24 4.12 -14.98 -12.03
C VAL A 24 4.88 -13.73 -11.55
N VAL A 25 6.01 -13.43 -12.21
CA VAL A 25 6.86 -12.25 -11.95
C VAL A 25 6.01 -10.97 -11.89
N ASP A 26 4.98 -10.92 -12.74
CA ASP A 26 4.04 -9.82 -12.86
C ASP A 26 3.09 -9.70 -11.64
N TYR A 27 2.80 -10.80 -10.95
CA TYR A 27 1.93 -10.79 -9.76
C TYR A 27 2.63 -10.12 -8.57
N GLN A 28 3.88 -10.50 -8.27
CA GLN A 28 4.61 -9.89 -7.16
C GLN A 28 4.87 -8.39 -7.39
N VAL A 29 5.18 -7.99 -8.63
CA VAL A 29 5.34 -6.58 -9.01
C VAL A 29 4.03 -5.80 -8.86
N ARG A 30 2.91 -6.38 -9.32
CA ARG A 30 1.58 -5.78 -9.16
C ARG A 30 1.18 -5.69 -7.68
N VAL A 31 1.44 -6.71 -6.88
CA VAL A 31 1.15 -6.69 -5.44
C VAL A 31 2.00 -5.64 -4.72
N TYR A 32 3.30 -5.58 -5.03
CA TYR A 32 4.21 -4.59 -4.44
C TYR A 32 3.72 -3.16 -4.64
N SER A 33 3.39 -2.78 -5.87
CA SER A 33 2.91 -1.42 -6.16
C SER A 33 1.60 -1.10 -5.43
N LYS A 34 0.68 -2.06 -5.33
CA LYS A 34 -0.58 -1.90 -4.60
C LYS A 34 -0.34 -1.66 -3.11
N VAL A 35 0.52 -2.47 -2.49
CA VAL A 35 0.90 -2.35 -1.07
C VAL A 35 1.58 -1.01 -0.80
N TYR A 36 2.57 -0.64 -1.62
CA TYR A 36 3.27 0.65 -1.51
C TYR A 36 2.28 1.83 -1.53
N TYR A 37 1.37 1.86 -2.51
CA TYR A 37 0.41 2.96 -2.61
C TYR A 37 -0.66 2.94 -1.52
N ALA A 38 -1.04 1.78 -1.00
CA ALA A 38 -1.95 1.69 0.15
C ALA A 38 -1.29 2.26 1.42
N ILE A 39 -0.02 1.95 1.67
CA ILE A 39 0.75 2.51 2.79
C ILE A 39 0.88 4.03 2.68
N ARG A 40 1.14 4.53 1.47
CA ARG A 40 1.20 5.98 1.21
C ARG A 40 -0.12 6.67 1.54
N GLU A 41 -1.24 6.10 1.09
CA GLU A 41 -2.57 6.63 1.38
C GLU A 41 -2.86 6.64 2.89
N LEU A 42 -2.61 5.52 3.58
CA LEU A 42 -2.81 5.41 5.02
C LEU A 42 -1.99 6.45 5.80
N SER A 43 -0.70 6.55 5.49
CA SER A 43 0.19 7.55 6.08
C SER A 43 -0.31 8.98 5.81
N GLY A 44 -0.77 9.25 4.58
CA GLY A 44 -1.30 10.55 4.20
C GLY A 44 -2.60 10.90 4.93
N LEU A 45 -3.50 9.93 5.15
CA LEU A 45 -4.72 10.14 5.92
C LEU A 45 -4.44 10.45 7.39
N ILE A 46 -3.44 9.82 7.99
CA ILE A 46 -3.00 10.16 9.35
C ILE A 46 -2.43 11.57 9.39
N ALA A 47 -1.50 11.89 8.49
CA ALA A 47 -0.89 13.22 8.40
C ALA A 47 -1.95 14.31 8.17
N LYS A 48 -2.92 14.05 7.29
CA LYS A 48 -4.06 14.95 7.06
C LYS A 48 -4.88 15.17 8.32
N ARG A 49 -5.16 14.13 9.09
CA ARG A 49 -5.89 14.28 10.36
C ARG A 49 -5.10 15.12 11.37
N SER A 50 -3.78 14.97 11.41
CA SER A 50 -2.90 15.71 12.33
C SER A 50 -2.68 17.17 11.93
N LEU A 51 -2.52 17.45 10.64
CA LEU A 51 -2.20 18.79 10.11
C LEU A 51 -3.44 19.59 9.68
N SER A 52 -4.59 18.94 9.52
CA SER A 52 -5.86 19.53 9.11
C SER A 52 -5.73 20.41 7.87
N GLU A 53 -5.96 21.72 7.98
CA GLU A 53 -5.93 22.69 6.87
C GLU A 53 -4.52 22.92 6.30
N ALA A 54 -3.47 22.69 7.09
CA ALA A 54 -2.09 22.82 6.65
C ALA A 54 -1.60 21.61 5.82
N PHE A 55 -2.44 20.59 5.64
CA PHE A 55 -2.06 19.40 4.90
C PHE A 55 -2.15 19.60 3.39
N ASP A 56 -1.02 19.41 2.70
CA ASP A 56 -0.96 19.30 1.25
C ASP A 56 -0.57 17.88 0.80
N TRP A 57 -1.32 17.36 -0.18
CA TRP A 57 -1.10 16.01 -0.71
C TRP A 57 0.15 15.88 -1.58
N ASN A 58 0.58 16.94 -2.25
CA ASN A 58 1.74 16.89 -3.13
C ASN A 58 3.02 16.92 -2.30
N ASP A 59 3.10 17.83 -1.34
CA ASP A 59 4.22 17.91 -0.38
C ASP A 59 4.37 16.61 0.41
N PHE A 60 3.25 16.03 0.87
CA PHE A 60 3.27 14.75 1.54
C PHE A 60 3.80 13.63 0.63
N LYS A 61 3.36 13.56 -0.64
CA LYS A 61 3.82 12.52 -1.57
C LYS A 61 5.30 12.65 -1.86
N GLU A 62 5.81 13.87 -1.98
CA GLU A 62 7.23 14.13 -2.21
C GLU A 62 8.05 13.65 -1.02
N ARG A 63 7.69 14.05 0.20
CA ARG A 63 8.34 13.58 1.44
C ARG A 63 8.25 12.06 1.60
N PHE A 64 7.09 11.48 1.33
CA PHE A 64 6.92 10.03 1.37
C PHE A 64 7.85 9.33 0.38
N SER A 65 7.95 9.81 -0.86
CA SER A 65 8.85 9.23 -1.85
C SER A 65 10.33 9.50 -1.57
N HIS A 66 10.66 10.59 -0.88
CA HIS A 66 12.00 10.83 -0.35
C HIS A 66 12.39 9.73 0.67
N ASP A 67 11.51 9.44 1.63
CA ASP A 67 11.79 8.50 2.71
C ASP A 67 11.68 7.03 2.25
N PHE A 68 10.57 6.68 1.59
CA PHE A 68 10.27 5.32 1.13
C PHE A 68 10.90 4.96 -0.21
N GLY A 69 11.53 5.92 -0.88
CA GLY A 69 11.95 5.76 -2.27
C GLY A 69 10.77 5.74 -3.24
N LYS A 70 11.06 5.70 -4.54
CA LYS A 70 10.03 5.49 -5.57
C LYS A 70 9.66 4.01 -5.67
N VAL A 71 8.46 3.72 -6.16
CA VAL A 71 7.98 2.34 -6.30
C VAL A 71 8.88 1.48 -7.19
N GLN A 72 9.52 2.07 -8.19
CA GLN A 72 10.44 1.40 -9.11
C GLN A 72 11.78 1.07 -8.46
N GLU A 73 12.23 1.88 -7.50
CA GLU A 73 13.51 1.69 -6.80
C GLU A 73 13.46 0.51 -5.84
N LYS A 74 12.25 0.09 -5.42
CA LYS A 74 12.03 -1.04 -4.48
C LYS A 74 12.96 -0.98 -3.26
N ARG A 75 13.12 0.22 -2.67
CA ARG A 75 14.00 0.47 -1.51
C ARG A 75 13.73 -0.47 -0.34
N PHE A 76 12.49 -0.92 -0.20
CA PHE A 76 12.08 -1.94 0.76
C PHE A 76 11.53 -3.15 0.03
N SER A 77 11.73 -4.34 0.59
CA SER A 77 11.09 -5.55 0.09
C SER A 77 9.59 -5.54 0.37
N LEU A 78 8.82 -6.37 -0.35
CA LEU A 78 7.38 -6.54 -0.09
C LEU A 78 7.13 -6.94 1.37
N GLN A 79 7.93 -7.86 1.90
CA GLN A 79 7.80 -8.35 3.27
C GLN A 79 8.03 -7.22 4.30
N GLN A 80 9.03 -6.36 4.07
CA GLN A 80 9.29 -5.20 4.93
C GLN A 80 8.12 -4.20 4.92
N LEU A 81 7.51 -3.97 3.73
CA LEU A 81 6.34 -3.11 3.63
C LEU A 81 5.11 -3.71 4.34
N LEU A 82 4.90 -5.02 4.21
CA LEU A 82 3.81 -5.71 4.91
C LEU A 82 4.00 -5.70 6.42
N GLU A 83 5.22 -5.94 6.88
CA GLU A 83 5.56 -5.85 8.30
C GLU A 83 5.36 -4.43 8.85
N TYR A 84 5.82 -3.42 8.12
CA TYR A 84 5.57 -2.01 8.46
C TYR A 84 4.07 -1.72 8.56
N ALA A 85 3.30 -2.14 7.56
CA ALA A 85 1.86 -1.88 7.52
C ALA A 85 1.11 -2.57 8.65
N ASN A 86 1.51 -3.80 8.99
CA ASN A 86 0.97 -4.53 10.10
C ASN A 86 1.28 -3.84 11.43
N ARG A 87 2.54 -3.51 11.69
CA ARG A 87 2.96 -2.87 12.96
C ARG A 87 2.36 -1.49 13.14
N LYS A 88 2.28 -0.68 12.09
CA LYS A 88 1.84 0.72 12.18
C LYS A 88 0.33 0.91 12.06
N PHE A 89 -0.34 0.09 11.24
CA PHE A 89 -1.75 0.27 10.92
C PHE A 89 -2.63 -0.93 11.27
N GLY A 90 -2.03 -2.04 11.73
CA GLY A 90 -2.75 -3.29 11.98
C GLY A 90 -3.37 -3.89 10.71
N LYS A 91 -2.73 -3.71 9.54
CA LYS A 91 -3.26 -4.16 8.24
C LYS A 91 -2.54 -5.38 7.68
N THR A 92 -3.32 -6.30 7.12
CA THR A 92 -2.81 -7.46 6.37
C THR A 92 -2.61 -7.13 4.89
N LEU A 93 -2.10 -8.08 4.11
CA LEU A 93 -2.00 -7.92 2.66
C LEU A 93 -3.39 -7.69 2.03
N GLU A 94 -4.39 -8.48 2.41
CA GLU A 94 -5.76 -8.41 1.89
C GLU A 94 -6.37 -7.03 2.13
N ASP A 95 -6.20 -6.49 3.34
CA ASP A 95 -6.64 -5.15 3.68
C ASP A 95 -6.03 -4.09 2.76
N LEU A 96 -4.71 -4.19 2.51
CA LEU A 96 -3.98 -3.23 1.70
C LEU A 96 -4.40 -3.30 0.23
N LEU A 97 -4.66 -4.51 -0.28
CA LEU A 97 -5.18 -4.70 -1.63
C LEU A 97 -6.59 -4.10 -1.78
N LEU A 98 -7.47 -4.32 -0.80
CA LEU A 98 -8.82 -3.76 -0.78
C LEU A 98 -8.77 -2.22 -0.71
N LEU A 99 -7.95 -1.66 0.17
CA LEU A 99 -7.77 -0.20 0.29
C LEU A 99 -7.26 0.43 -1.01
N ASN A 100 -6.34 -0.25 -1.70
CA ASN A 100 -5.85 0.20 -3.00
C ASN A 100 -6.98 0.24 -4.04
N GLN A 101 -7.79 -0.83 -4.10
CA GLN A 101 -8.94 -0.93 -5.01
C GLN A 101 -9.98 0.17 -4.75
N LEU A 102 -10.39 0.36 -3.49
CA LEU A 102 -11.35 1.40 -3.10
C LEU A 102 -10.82 2.81 -3.45
N SER A 103 -9.52 3.03 -3.29
CA SER A 103 -8.89 4.31 -3.62
C SER A 103 -8.89 4.56 -5.13
N TRP A 104 -8.68 3.52 -5.95
CA TRP A 104 -8.82 3.62 -7.40
C TRP A 104 -10.26 3.91 -7.83
N GLN A 105 -11.25 3.21 -7.26
CA GLN A 105 -12.66 3.45 -7.55
C GLN A 105 -13.07 4.89 -7.24
N ARG A 106 -12.61 5.46 -6.12
CA ARG A 106 -12.84 6.87 -5.79
C ARG A 106 -12.28 7.82 -6.84
N ARG A 107 -11.04 7.59 -7.30
CA ARG A 107 -10.41 8.41 -8.35
C ARG A 107 -11.17 8.33 -9.67
N GLN A 108 -11.64 7.14 -10.05
CA GLN A 108 -12.46 6.97 -11.25
C GLN A 108 -13.77 7.75 -11.16
N LYS A 109 -14.48 7.63 -10.03
CA LYS A 109 -15.72 8.39 -9.80
C LYS A 109 -15.50 9.90 -9.88
N TYR A 110 -14.42 10.42 -9.31
CA TYR A 110 -14.09 11.85 -9.42
C TYR A 110 -13.76 12.28 -10.85
N ALA A 111 -13.04 11.45 -11.60
CA ALA A 111 -12.73 11.71 -13.00
C ALA A 111 -14.02 11.73 -13.86
N GLU A 112 -14.97 10.84 -13.60
CA GLU A 112 -16.28 10.82 -14.26
C GLU A 112 -17.09 12.09 -13.96
N ILE A 113 -17.17 12.49 -12.68
CA ILE A 113 -17.86 13.72 -12.27
C ILE A 113 -17.21 14.95 -12.92
N ALA A 114 -15.88 15.03 -12.97
CA ALA A 114 -15.17 16.14 -13.61
C ALA A 114 -15.45 16.19 -15.14
N LYS A 115 -15.55 15.03 -15.80
CA LYS A 115 -15.93 14.94 -17.22
C LYS A 115 -17.38 15.37 -17.47
N LEU A 116 -18.31 15.01 -16.59
CA LEU A 116 -19.70 15.46 -16.66
C LEU A 116 -19.80 16.98 -16.49
N ASN A 117 -19.13 17.54 -15.48
CA ASN A 117 -19.13 18.98 -15.21
C ASN A 117 -18.47 19.81 -16.32
N SER A 118 -17.42 19.28 -16.96
CA SER A 118 -16.81 19.96 -18.11
C SER A 118 -17.70 19.91 -19.36
N ARG A 119 -18.46 18.84 -19.59
CA ARG A 119 -19.45 18.77 -20.67
C ARG A 119 -20.63 19.70 -20.46
N SER A 120 -21.13 19.82 -19.22
CA SER A 120 -22.25 20.72 -18.89
C SER A 120 -21.90 22.21 -18.95
N ARG A 121 -20.61 22.59 -18.97
CA ARG A 121 -20.15 23.99 -19.12
C ARG A 121 -19.98 24.42 -20.58
N VAL A 122 -20.11 23.50 -21.54
CA VAL A 122 -19.90 23.73 -22.98
C VAL A 122 -21.24 23.85 -23.74
N ILE A 123 -22.37 23.84 -23.02
CA ILE A 123 -23.72 24.03 -23.56
C ILE A 123 -24.27 25.35 -23.03
#